data_AF-A0A1C2GTD4-F1
#
_entry.id   AF-A0A1C2GTD4-F1
#
_cell.length_a   1.000
_cell.length_b   1.000
_cell.length_c   1.000
_cell.angle_alpha   90.00
_cell.angle_beta   90.00
_cell.angle_gamma   90.00
#
_symmetry.space_group_name_H-M   'P 1'
#
loop_
_entity.id
_entity.type
_entity.pdbx_description
1 polymer ?
#
loop_
_entity_poly.entity_id
_entity_poly.type
_entity_poly.pdbx_seq_one_letter_code
_entity_poly.pdbx_strand_id
1 'polypeptide(L)'
;MRPAAPITWNDILADAAEEHARDMAKHEYFSHTSTDGRSLQDRLFAVGYNYTGFQSYTIGENIAAGQRSITEVITGWFKSVGHCKNLMNPGFKEIGVAEYKYYWVQDFGGRIPQEKGKHYNGKWVIKESK
;
A
#
# COMPACT_ATOMS: atom_id res chain seq x y z
N MET A 1 -15.00 -1.90 -13.87
CA MET A 1 -13.52 -2.08 -13.88
C MET A 1 -13.22 -3.53 -14.19
N ARG A 2 -12.15 -3.83 -14.93
CA ARG A 2 -11.68 -5.22 -15.07
C ARG A 2 -11.07 -5.68 -13.74
N PRO A 3 -11.14 -6.97 -13.39
CA PRO A 3 -10.48 -7.48 -12.18
C PRO A 3 -8.98 -7.12 -12.18
N ALA A 4 -8.45 -6.70 -11.04
CA ALA A 4 -7.02 -6.51 -10.87
C ALA A 4 -6.29 -7.86 -10.92
N ALA A 5 -5.04 -7.86 -11.37
CA ALA A 5 -4.19 -9.04 -11.30
C ALA A 5 -3.86 -9.37 -9.82
N PRO A 6 -3.52 -10.63 -9.50
CA PRO A 6 -3.02 -10.97 -8.18
C PRO A 6 -1.80 -10.11 -7.81
N ILE A 7 -1.76 -9.69 -6.55
CA ILE A 7 -0.67 -8.92 -5.94
C ILE A 7 0.09 -9.80 -4.93
N THR A 8 1.33 -9.45 -4.61
CA THR A 8 2.18 -10.23 -3.71
C THR A 8 2.22 -9.64 -2.31
N TRP A 9 2.33 -10.50 -1.29
CA TRP A 9 2.58 -10.04 0.08
C TRP A 9 3.94 -9.31 0.17
N ASN A 10 4.00 -8.25 0.99
CA ASN A 10 5.21 -7.51 1.29
C ASN A 10 5.26 -7.19 2.79
N ASP A 11 6.28 -7.72 3.48
CA ASP A 11 6.44 -7.57 4.94
C ASP A 11 6.62 -6.10 5.37
N ILE A 12 7.27 -5.27 4.55
CA ILE A 12 7.46 -3.84 4.85
C ILE A 12 6.10 -3.12 4.89
N LEU A 13 5.20 -3.43 3.95
CA LEU A 13 3.85 -2.87 3.98
C LEU A 13 3.04 -3.39 5.18
N ALA A 14 3.26 -4.65 5.58
CA ALA A 14 2.57 -5.23 6.72
C ALA A 14 3.01 -4.60 8.05
N ASP A 15 4.32 -4.31 8.20
CA ASP A 15 4.85 -3.60 9.36
C ASP A 15 4.21 -2.21 9.52
N ALA A 16 4.12 -1.43 8.43
CA ALA A 16 3.45 -0.13 8.46
C ALA A 16 1.96 -0.23 8.79
N ALA A 17 1.27 -1.24 8.23
CA ALA A 17 -0.14 -1.49 8.53
C ALA A 17 -0.35 -1.84 10.01
N GLU A 18 0.52 -2.66 10.59
CA GLU A 18 0.46 -3.04 12.00
C GLU A 18 0.73 -1.85 12.91
N GLU A 19 1.75 -1.04 12.61
CA GLU A 19 2.03 0.19 13.36
C GLU A 19 0.82 1.14 13.37
N HIS A 20 0.16 1.33 12.22
CA HIS A 20 -1.00 2.22 12.13
C HIS A 20 -2.23 1.66 12.84
N ALA A 21 -2.48 0.34 12.73
CA ALA A 21 -3.55 -0.32 13.47
C ALA A 21 -3.35 -0.20 14.99
N ARG A 22 -2.11 -0.34 15.47
CA ARG A 22 -1.74 -0.14 16.87
C ARG A 22 -1.88 1.31 17.30
N ASP A 23 -1.51 2.28 16.45
CA ASP A 23 -1.68 3.70 16.74
C ASP A 23 -3.16 4.05 16.92
N MET A 24 -4.02 3.66 15.98
CA MET A 24 -5.48 3.83 16.07
C MET A 24 -6.06 3.19 17.33
N ALA A 25 -5.63 1.98 17.66
CA ALA A 25 -6.10 1.25 18.84
C ALA A 25 -5.59 1.81 20.18
N LYS A 26 -4.42 2.46 20.17
CA LYS A 26 -3.81 3.05 21.38
C LYS A 26 -4.40 4.41 21.70
N HIS A 27 -4.70 5.20 20.69
CA HIS A 27 -5.19 6.57 20.84
C HIS A 27 -6.69 6.73 20.51
N GLU A 28 -7.39 5.61 20.32
CA GLU A 28 -8.84 5.53 20.17
C GLU A 28 -9.41 6.44 19.06
N TYR A 29 -8.76 6.44 17.90
CA TYR A 29 -9.18 7.23 16.74
C TYR A 29 -9.30 6.38 15.48
N PHE A 30 -9.90 6.93 14.43
CA PHE A 30 -10.04 6.28 13.14
C PHE A 30 -9.76 7.28 12.01
N SER A 31 -8.57 7.21 11.43
CA SER A 31 -8.12 8.12 10.37
C SER A 31 -6.98 7.50 9.56
N HIS A 32 -6.83 7.96 8.31
CA HIS A 32 -5.66 7.65 7.48
C HIS A 32 -4.38 8.38 7.96
N THR A 33 -4.54 9.47 8.71
CA THR A 33 -3.44 10.25 9.30
C THR A 33 -3.21 9.79 10.73
N SER A 34 -1.96 9.46 11.05
CA SER A 34 -1.54 9.05 12.39
C SER A 34 -1.67 10.19 13.40
N THR A 35 -1.72 9.87 14.69
CA THR A 35 -1.85 10.88 15.76
C THR A 35 -0.71 11.90 15.79
N ASP A 36 0.48 11.49 15.35
CA ASP A 36 1.67 12.33 15.20
C ASP A 36 1.68 13.16 13.89
N GLY A 37 0.63 13.06 13.08
CA GLY A 37 0.47 13.78 11.82
C GLY A 37 1.04 13.06 10.59
N ARG A 38 1.66 11.87 10.73
CA ARG A 38 2.16 11.11 9.58
C ARG A 38 1.04 10.66 8.66
N SER A 39 1.25 10.87 7.37
CA SER A 39 0.43 10.27 6.31
C SER A 39 0.82 8.81 6.06
N LEU A 40 0.04 8.09 5.23
CA LEU A 40 0.44 6.77 4.71
C LEU A 40 1.86 6.80 4.14
N GLN A 41 2.19 7.78 3.31
CA GLN A 41 3.51 7.86 2.68
C GLN A 41 4.63 7.99 3.72
N ASP A 42 4.42 8.81 4.75
CA ASP A 42 5.42 9.00 5.82
C ASP A 42 5.63 7.71 6.62
N ARG A 43 4.55 6.96 6.91
CA ARG A 43 4.64 5.64 7.55
C ARG A 43 5.40 4.65 6.67
N LEU A 44 5.07 4.56 5.38
CA LEU A 44 5.73 3.68 4.43
C LEU A 44 7.22 4.01 4.25
N PHE A 45 7.58 5.30 4.26
CA PHE A 45 8.98 5.70 4.18
C PHE A 45 9.76 5.36 5.46
N ALA A 46 9.14 5.48 6.63
CA ALA A 46 9.77 5.14 7.91
C ALA A 46 10.18 3.66 8.00
N VAL A 47 9.42 2.76 7.36
CA VAL A 47 9.72 1.32 7.28
C VAL A 47 10.53 0.93 6.03
N GLY A 48 10.87 1.88 5.16
CA GLY A 48 11.75 1.65 3.99
C GLY A 48 11.03 1.36 2.67
N TYR A 49 9.70 1.47 2.60
CA TYR A 49 8.94 1.39 1.34
C TYR A 49 9.00 2.73 0.57
N ASN A 50 10.17 3.03 0.02
CA ASN A 50 10.45 4.27 -0.71
C ASN A 50 10.39 4.11 -2.25
N TYR A 51 10.49 5.24 -2.97
CA TYR A 51 10.47 5.30 -4.43
C TYR A 51 11.86 5.27 -5.08
N THR A 52 12.95 5.31 -4.31
CA THR A 52 14.31 5.42 -4.85
C THR A 52 14.68 4.15 -5.63
N GLY A 53 15.14 4.32 -6.88
CA GLY A 53 15.49 3.21 -7.77
C GLY A 53 14.30 2.61 -8.54
N PHE A 54 13.10 3.18 -8.39
CA PHE A 54 11.90 2.76 -9.11
C PHE A 54 11.49 3.82 -10.14
N GLN A 55 11.00 3.38 -11.29
CA GLN A 55 10.49 4.22 -12.38
C GLN A 55 9.05 4.68 -12.08
N SER A 56 8.27 3.82 -11.44
CA SER A 56 6.92 4.15 -11.00
C SER A 56 6.77 3.80 -9.52
N TYR A 57 5.97 4.60 -8.82
CA TYR A 57 5.61 4.39 -7.43
C TYR A 57 4.13 4.78 -7.26
N THR A 58 3.36 3.88 -6.65
CA THR A 58 1.96 4.14 -6.28
C THR A 58 1.65 3.41 -4.97
N ILE A 59 0.82 4.03 -4.14
CA ILE A 59 0.43 3.54 -2.81
C ILE A 59 -1.05 3.81 -2.57
N GLY A 60 -1.65 3.04 -1.66
CA GLY A 60 -3.03 3.25 -1.22
C GLY A 60 -3.30 2.53 0.07
N GLU A 61 -4.34 2.93 0.79
CA GLU A 61 -4.71 2.36 2.08
C GLU A 61 -6.21 2.17 2.16
N ASN A 62 -6.62 1.03 2.70
CA ASN A 62 -7.96 0.81 3.21
C ASN A 62 -7.87 0.61 4.73
N ILE A 63 -8.74 1.29 5.48
CA ILE A 63 -8.89 1.08 6.93
C ILE A 63 -10.32 0.64 7.25
N ALA A 64 -10.48 -0.13 8.33
CA ALA A 64 -11.79 -0.47 8.86
C ALA A 64 -11.74 -0.60 10.38
N ALA A 65 -12.89 -0.42 11.04
CA ALA A 65 -13.03 -0.54 12.47
C ALA A 65 -14.34 -1.27 12.83
N GLY A 66 -14.25 -2.24 13.76
CA GLY A 66 -15.39 -2.92 14.36
C GLY A 66 -15.86 -4.20 13.66
N GLN A 67 -15.34 -4.52 12.48
CA GLN A 67 -15.58 -5.81 11.82
C GLN A 67 -14.87 -6.93 12.57
N ARG A 68 -15.52 -8.09 12.66
CA ARG A 68 -15.06 -9.23 13.48
C ARG A 68 -14.47 -10.38 12.66
N SER A 69 -14.42 -10.22 11.34
CA SER A 69 -13.84 -11.23 10.44
C SER A 69 -13.33 -10.60 9.15
N ILE A 70 -12.40 -11.32 8.51
CA ILE A 70 -11.89 -10.99 7.17
C ILE A 70 -13.04 -10.83 6.16
N THR A 71 -14.05 -11.69 6.22
CA THR A 71 -15.22 -11.64 5.32
C THR A 71 -16.02 -10.35 5.50
N GLU A 72 -16.24 -9.92 6.74
CA GLU A 72 -16.95 -8.66 7.03
C GLU A 72 -16.17 -7.44 6.52
N VAL A 73 -14.86 -7.36 6.78
CA VAL A 73 -14.04 -6.22 6.36
C VAL A 73 -13.94 -6.13 4.84
N ILE A 74 -13.69 -7.24 4.16
CA ILE A 74 -13.63 -7.28 2.69
C ILE A 74 -14.98 -6.90 2.08
N THR A 75 -16.09 -7.41 2.64
CA THR A 75 -17.44 -7.04 2.18
C THR A 75 -17.70 -5.54 2.38
N GLY A 76 -17.26 -4.96 3.50
CA GLY A 76 -17.36 -3.53 3.77
C GLY A 76 -16.57 -2.70 2.76
N TRP A 77 -15.34 -3.11 2.45
CA TRP A 77 -14.51 -2.44 1.44
C TRP A 77 -15.11 -2.54 0.03
N PHE A 78 -15.67 -3.69 -0.38
CA PHE A 78 -16.35 -3.80 -1.68
C PHE A 78 -17.58 -2.89 -1.82
N LYS A 79 -18.30 -2.64 -0.73
CA LYS A 79 -19.48 -1.76 -0.71
C LYS A 79 -19.13 -0.27 -0.71
N SER A 80 -17.89 0.09 -0.39
CA SER A 80 -17.40 1.46 -0.43
C SER A 80 -16.73 1.76 -1.76
N VAL A 81 -17.18 2.79 -2.48
CA VAL A 81 -16.59 3.18 -3.77
C VAL A 81 -15.11 3.52 -3.63
N GLY A 82 -14.71 4.19 -2.55
CA GLY A 82 -13.31 4.55 -2.29
C GLY A 82 -12.44 3.31 -2.08
N HIS A 83 -12.85 2.44 -1.16
CA HIS A 83 -12.07 1.24 -0.84
C HIS A 83 -12.06 0.21 -1.99
N CYS A 84 -13.18 0.08 -2.71
CA CYS A 84 -13.29 -0.78 -3.89
C CYS A 84 -12.40 -0.30 -5.04
N LYS A 85 -12.20 1.02 -5.19
CA LYS A 85 -11.21 1.54 -6.16
C LYS A 85 -9.79 1.08 -5.82
N ASN A 86 -9.41 1.04 -4.55
CA ASN A 86 -8.10 0.49 -4.15
C ASN A 86 -7.99 -1.00 -4.46
N LEU A 87 -9.00 -1.80 -4.08
CA LEU A 87 -9.03 -3.25 -4.35
C LEU A 87 -8.95 -3.58 -5.84
N MET A 88 -9.45 -2.71 -6.71
CA MET A 88 -9.49 -2.91 -8.16
C MET A 88 -8.39 -2.16 -8.92
N ASN A 89 -7.44 -1.53 -8.23
CA ASN A 89 -6.42 -0.70 -8.88
C ASN A 89 -5.31 -1.59 -9.49
N PRO A 90 -5.16 -1.62 -10.82
CA PRO A 90 -4.14 -2.44 -11.48
C PRO A 90 -2.70 -1.92 -11.27
N GLY A 91 -2.53 -0.71 -10.74
CA GLY A 91 -1.23 -0.15 -10.39
C GLY A 91 -0.59 -0.80 -9.16
N PHE A 92 -1.40 -1.36 -8.26
CA PHE A 92 -0.89 -2.10 -7.11
C PHE A 92 -0.36 -3.47 -7.52
N LYS A 93 0.76 -3.84 -6.92
CA LYS A 93 1.52 -5.09 -7.14
C LYS A 93 1.85 -5.80 -5.84
N GLU A 94 1.80 -5.09 -4.73
CA GLU A 94 2.21 -5.51 -3.40
C GLU A 94 1.12 -5.15 -2.39
N ILE A 95 1.03 -5.92 -1.30
CA ILE A 95 0.08 -5.69 -0.20
C ILE A 95 0.69 -6.06 1.14
N GLY A 96 0.35 -5.28 2.17
CA GLY A 96 0.46 -5.64 3.58
C GLY A 96 -0.88 -5.46 4.27
N VAL A 97 -1.23 -6.36 5.19
CA VAL A 97 -2.49 -6.28 5.94
C VAL A 97 -2.22 -6.59 7.41
N ALA A 98 -2.79 -5.79 8.31
CA ALA A 98 -2.73 -6.05 9.73
C ALA A 98 -4.09 -5.84 10.39
N GLU A 99 -4.30 -6.60 11.48
CA GLU A 99 -5.41 -6.41 12.40
C GLU A 99 -4.83 -6.20 13.80
N TYR A 100 -5.30 -5.16 14.50
CA TYR A 100 -5.01 -4.98 15.91
C TYR A 100 -6.26 -4.54 16.68
N LYS A 101 -6.70 -5.38 17.63
CA LYS A 101 -8.01 -5.30 18.31
C LYS A 101 -9.19 -5.32 17.33
N TYR A 102 -9.72 -4.16 16.98
CA TYR A 102 -10.85 -4.01 16.06
C TYR A 102 -10.50 -3.19 14.82
N TYR A 103 -9.22 -2.81 14.67
CA TYR A 103 -8.73 -1.96 13.60
C TYR A 103 -8.03 -2.80 12.54
N TRP A 104 -8.47 -2.65 11.31
CA TRP A 104 -7.93 -3.29 10.13
C TRP A 104 -7.24 -2.25 9.27
N VAL A 105 -6.02 -2.54 8.84
CA VAL A 105 -5.27 -1.71 7.89
C VAL A 105 -4.80 -2.59 6.75
N GLN A 106 -5.03 -2.14 5.52
CA GLN A 106 -4.59 -2.78 4.29
C GLN A 106 -3.87 -1.74 3.46
N ASP A 107 -2.54 -1.89 3.39
CA ASP A 107 -1.65 -1.01 2.64
C ASP A 107 -1.28 -1.68 1.32
N PHE A 108 -1.42 -0.92 0.24
CA PHE A 108 -1.09 -1.32 -1.11
C PHE A 108 0.15 -0.60 -1.59
N GLY A 109 0.95 -1.31 -2.35
CA GLY A 109 2.14 -0.78 -3.00
C GLY A 109 2.23 -1.20 -4.45
N GLY A 110 2.80 -0.34 -5.29
CA GLY A 110 3.13 -0.64 -6.68
C GLY A 110 4.40 0.07 -7.08
N ARG A 111 5.49 -0.68 -7.20
CA ARG A 111 6.79 -0.15 -7.62
C ARG A 111 7.37 -0.94 -8.78
N ILE A 112 7.76 -0.25 -9.84
CA ILE A 112 8.43 -0.86 -11.00
C ILE A 112 9.89 -0.44 -10.96
N PRO A 113 10.85 -1.38 -10.83
CA PRO A 113 12.27 -1.04 -10.79
C PRO A 113 12.68 -0.26 -12.05
N GLN A 114 13.58 0.70 -11.92
CA GLN A 114 14.20 1.29 -13.10
C GLN A 114 14.96 0.19 -13.86
N GLU A 115 14.69 0.04 -15.15
CA GLU A 115 15.53 -0.82 -15.98
C GLU A 115 16.95 -0.24 -15.98
N LYS A 116 17.92 -1.00 -15.48
CA LYS A 116 19.33 -0.70 -15.75
C LYS A 116 19.52 -0.84 -17.26
N GLY A 117 19.67 0.28 -17.97
CA GLY A 117 19.91 0.28 -19.40
C GLY A 117 21.02 -0.71 -19.77
N LYS A 118 20.82 -1.51 -20.82
CA LYS A 118 21.86 -2.42 -21.32
C LYS A 118 23.08 -1.59 -21.74
N HIS A 119 24.24 -1.90 -21.17
CA HIS A 119 25.52 -1.38 -21.64
C HIS A 119 25.72 -1.77 -23.12
N TYR A 120 25.71 -0.78 -24.01
CA TYR A 120 26.28 -0.91 -25.36
C TYR A 120 27.46 0.06 -25.44
N ASN A 121 28.68 -0.46 -25.63
CA ASN A 121 29.91 0.33 -25.84
C ASN A 121 30.16 1.46 -24.83
N GLY A 122 29.98 1.20 -23.53
CA GLY A 122 30.43 2.12 -22.47
C GLY A 122 29.73 3.48 -22.40
N LYS A 123 28.60 3.68 -23.13
CA LYS A 123 27.78 4.88 -23.04
C LYS A 123 26.38 4.56 -22.54
N TRP A 124 25.89 5.38 -21.62
CA TRP A 124 24.50 5.36 -21.17
C TRP A 124 23.60 5.79 -22.32
N VAL A 125 22.67 4.92 -22.72
CA VAL A 125 21.60 5.27 -23.67
C VAL A 125 20.28 5.12 -22.92
N ILE A 126 19.63 6.25 -22.66
CA ILE A 126 18.21 6.28 -22.27
C ILE A 126 17.40 5.77 -23.47
N LYS A 127 16.73 4.62 -23.32
CA LYS A 127 15.72 4.21 -24.29
C LYS A 127 14.47 5.03 -24.01
N GLU A 128 14.22 6.03 -24.85
CA GLU A 128 12.89 6.61 -24.97
C GLU A 128 11.96 5.53 -25.55
N SER A 129 10.98 5.10 -24.77
CA SER A 129 9.89 4.24 -25.25
C SER A 129 8.94 5.07 -26.11
N LYS A 130 8.72 4.64 -27.35
CA LYS A 130 7.67 5.13 -28.25
C LYS A 130 6.28 4.84 -27.73
#